data_AF-A0A357LW21-F1
#
_entry.id   AF-A0A357LW21-F1
#
_cell.length_a   1.000
_cell.length_b   1.000
_cell.length_c   1.000
_cell.angle_alpha   90.00
_cell.angle_beta   90.00
_cell.angle_gamma   90.00
#
_symmetry.space_group_name_H-M   'P 1'
#
loop_
_entity.id
_entity.type
_entity.pdbx_description
1 polymer ?
#
loop_
_entity_poly.entity_id
_entity_poly.type
_entity_poly.pdbx_seq_one_letter_code
_entity_poly.pdbx_strand_id
1 'polypeptide(L)'
;MNSIVWYDYETFGASPAWDRPAQFAGIRTDEDLNETGDVLELFCRQADDYLPHPQAVLITGITPQDCQQKGLPETEFIGRINQMFSEPGTCSAGYNSIRFDDEITRYTLYRNFYDPYAREWQGGNSRWDLLDAMRCAFALRPDGIQWPLNEDGRQSFRLEHLTAANGLDHGNAHDALSDVRATIALARLLKQAQPKLYQFLYSHRSKQSLGGLIDVTQHKPLVHISGMYAVERGCMALIAPLCWHPVNRNSFIAWDLAVDPAPLYELSAEEIALRVFTKTDELPAGTERLPLKEVHINKAPVLAPANTLSPEQAERWGISGDQLRAHLQQLRTGGSLATKLGDVFGSRSFTGIADVDGRLYDGFFPSADKNAMDEIHRMSDWDLADYPNPFQDDRGEEMLFRFRARNFPDTLNGDERERWEHYRTQRLLEGVPGTAVMTFARFAPLLEQAAQAVADNPLRLQHIYDLQLYAESIYPALDY
;
A
#
# COMPACT_ATOMS: atom_id res chain seq x y z
N MET A 1 3.67 -1.10 -27.00
CA MET A 1 2.58 -0.12 -26.90
C MET A 1 2.34 0.09 -25.42
N ASN A 2 2.22 1.32 -24.94
CA ASN A 2 1.99 1.55 -23.51
C ASN A 2 0.54 1.21 -23.16
N SER A 3 0.33 0.68 -21.96
CA SER A 3 -1.01 0.35 -21.46
C SER A 3 -1.08 0.62 -19.97
N ILE A 4 -2.31 0.67 -19.44
CA ILE A 4 -2.56 0.78 -18.01
C ILE A 4 -3.28 -0.50 -17.58
N VAL A 5 -2.82 -1.15 -16.52
CA VAL A 5 -3.57 -2.21 -15.86
C VAL A 5 -4.19 -1.63 -14.61
N TRP A 6 -5.50 -1.50 -14.62
CA TRP A 6 -6.30 -1.09 -13.48
C TRP A 6 -6.62 -2.32 -12.64
N TYR A 7 -6.38 -2.26 -11.34
CA TYR A 7 -6.56 -3.42 -10.48
C TYR A 7 -6.97 -3.04 -9.07
N ASP A 8 -7.53 -4.02 -8.37
CA ASP A 8 -7.94 -3.94 -6.96
C ASP A 8 -7.89 -5.33 -6.32
N TYR A 9 -7.66 -5.39 -5.00
CA TYR A 9 -7.77 -6.61 -4.21
C TYR A 9 -8.85 -6.48 -3.15
N GLU A 10 -9.63 -7.55 -2.99
CA GLU A 10 -10.29 -7.81 -1.71
C GLU A 10 -9.39 -8.70 -0.87
N THR A 11 -9.17 -8.32 0.39
CA THR A 11 -8.26 -9.02 1.32
C THR A 11 -8.99 -9.47 2.58
N PHE A 12 -8.44 -10.46 3.27
CA PHE A 12 -8.98 -10.92 4.56
C PHE A 12 -8.49 -10.11 5.77
N GLY A 13 -7.83 -8.98 5.53
CA GLY A 13 -7.43 -8.03 6.58
C GLY A 13 -6.55 -6.90 6.05
N ALA A 14 -6.22 -5.96 6.94
CA ALA A 14 -5.59 -4.69 6.58
C ALA A 14 -4.05 -4.69 6.66
N SER A 15 -3.42 -5.79 7.06
CA SER A 15 -1.96 -5.89 7.18
C SER A 15 -1.35 -6.61 5.97
N PRO A 16 -0.65 -5.92 5.05
CA PRO A 16 -0.15 -6.56 3.84
C PRO A 16 0.87 -7.70 4.07
N ALA A 17 1.60 -7.62 5.18
CA ALA A 17 2.56 -8.64 5.57
C ALA A 17 1.90 -9.92 6.08
N TRP A 18 0.77 -9.79 6.78
CA TRP A 18 0.20 -10.87 7.60
C TRP A 18 -1.15 -11.38 7.11
N ASP A 19 -1.93 -10.52 6.46
CA ASP A 19 -3.20 -10.86 5.86
C ASP A 19 -3.03 -11.30 4.41
N ARG A 20 -4.00 -12.07 3.93
CA ARG A 20 -3.94 -12.74 2.63
C ARG A 20 -4.94 -12.12 1.65
N PRO A 21 -4.60 -12.08 0.35
CA PRO A 21 -5.57 -11.73 -0.68
C PRO A 21 -6.71 -12.77 -0.69
N ALA A 22 -7.93 -12.32 -0.94
CA ALA A 22 -9.11 -13.15 -1.10
C ALA A 22 -9.55 -13.19 -2.58
N GLN A 23 -9.66 -12.02 -3.21
CA GLN A 23 -9.98 -11.84 -4.63
C GLN A 23 -9.04 -10.80 -5.24
N PHE A 24 -8.80 -10.92 -6.53
CA PHE A 24 -8.14 -9.92 -7.37
C PHE A 24 -8.99 -9.68 -8.62
N ALA A 25 -9.11 -8.43 -9.03
CA ALA A 25 -9.59 -8.07 -10.35
C ALA A 25 -8.57 -7.17 -11.06
N GLY A 26 -8.43 -7.36 -12.37
CA GLY A 26 -7.55 -6.57 -13.23
C GLY A 26 -8.15 -6.36 -14.62
N ILE A 27 -8.11 -5.12 -15.11
CA ILE A 27 -8.52 -4.74 -16.46
C ILE A 27 -7.40 -3.94 -17.11
N ARG A 28 -6.96 -4.38 -18.30
CA ARG A 28 -6.01 -3.62 -19.11
C ARG A 28 -6.75 -2.61 -20.00
N THR A 29 -6.21 -1.40 -20.10
CA THR A 29 -6.66 -0.38 -21.04
C THR A 29 -5.50 0.15 -21.88
N ASP A 30 -5.81 0.75 -23.03
CA ASP A 30 -4.90 1.69 -23.68
C ASP A 30 -4.74 2.99 -22.85
N GLU A 31 -3.88 3.92 -23.30
CA GLU A 31 -3.71 5.23 -22.63
C GLU A 31 -4.91 6.18 -22.86
N ASP A 32 -5.84 5.80 -23.73
CA ASP A 32 -7.14 6.43 -23.92
C ASP A 32 -8.23 5.90 -22.99
N LEU A 33 -7.86 4.96 -22.11
CA LEU A 33 -8.71 4.33 -21.12
C LEU A 33 -9.81 3.47 -21.77
N ASN A 34 -9.60 2.98 -22.99
CA ASN A 34 -10.46 1.96 -23.59
C ASN A 34 -9.98 0.59 -23.12
N GLU A 35 -10.90 -0.29 -22.72
CA GLU A 35 -10.54 -1.64 -22.28
C GLU A 35 -9.96 -2.45 -23.45
N THR A 36 -8.84 -3.11 -23.20
CA THR A 36 -8.08 -3.89 -24.18
C THR A 36 -7.74 -5.26 -23.60
N GLY A 37 -8.36 -6.32 -24.12
CA GLY A 37 -8.16 -7.69 -23.65
C GLY A 37 -9.20 -8.15 -22.63
N ASP A 38 -8.96 -9.32 -22.05
CA ASP A 38 -9.88 -9.97 -21.11
C ASP A 38 -9.71 -9.43 -19.69
N VAL A 39 -10.81 -9.44 -18.94
CA VAL A 39 -10.81 -9.17 -17.50
C VAL A 39 -10.14 -10.35 -16.79
N LEU A 40 -9.17 -10.07 -15.92
CA LEU A 40 -8.60 -11.06 -15.03
C LEU A 40 -9.28 -10.97 -13.67
N GLU A 41 -10.09 -11.97 -13.33
CA GLU A 41 -10.74 -12.09 -12.02
C GLU A 41 -10.35 -13.42 -11.39
N LEU A 42 -9.79 -13.38 -10.18
CA LEU A 42 -9.22 -14.55 -9.52
C LEU A 42 -9.60 -14.54 -8.04
N PHE A 43 -9.89 -15.72 -7.49
CA PHE A 43 -9.92 -15.95 -6.04
C PHE A 43 -8.62 -16.62 -5.60
N CYS A 44 -8.13 -16.28 -4.42
CA CYS A 44 -6.96 -16.91 -3.81
C CYS A 44 -7.40 -17.90 -2.74
N ARG A 45 -6.95 -19.15 -2.86
CA ARG A 45 -7.16 -20.18 -1.85
C ARG A 45 -6.37 -19.83 -0.59
N GLN A 46 -6.98 -20.04 0.57
CA GLN A 46 -6.33 -19.77 1.86
C GLN A 46 -5.58 -21.01 2.34
N ALA A 47 -4.37 -20.80 2.85
CA ALA A 47 -3.63 -21.86 3.54
C ALA A 47 -4.20 -22.09 4.95
N ASP A 48 -3.98 -23.28 5.51
CA ASP A 48 -4.48 -23.73 6.80
C ASP A 48 -3.75 -23.13 8.02
N ASP A 49 -2.83 -22.20 7.79
CA ASP A 49 -2.07 -21.46 8.80
C ASP A 49 -2.60 -20.02 9.04
N TYR A 50 -3.76 -19.67 8.47
CA TYR A 50 -4.29 -18.31 8.48
C TYR A 50 -5.76 -18.20 8.88
N LEU A 51 -6.05 -17.26 9.78
CA LEU A 51 -7.40 -16.85 10.19
C LEU A 51 -7.73 -15.46 9.60
N PRO A 52 -8.79 -15.36 8.77
CA PRO A 52 -9.33 -14.09 8.29
C PRO A 52 -9.83 -13.19 9.41
N HIS A 53 -9.72 -11.88 9.21
CA HIS A 53 -10.35 -10.91 10.10
C HIS A 53 -11.88 -10.89 9.89
N PRO A 54 -12.72 -11.09 10.93
CA PRO A 54 -14.18 -11.11 10.76
C PRO A 54 -14.77 -9.86 10.09
N GLN A 55 -14.27 -8.68 10.47
CA GLN A 55 -14.69 -7.43 9.83
C GLN A 55 -14.37 -7.37 8.33
N ALA A 56 -13.27 -7.98 7.87
CA ALA A 56 -12.94 -8.00 6.44
C ALA A 56 -13.97 -8.84 5.68
N VAL A 57 -14.31 -10.04 6.17
CA VAL A 57 -15.38 -10.89 5.62
C VAL A 57 -16.72 -10.14 5.53
N LEU A 58 -17.04 -9.29 6.50
CA LEU A 58 -18.26 -8.47 6.47
C LEU A 58 -18.22 -7.32 5.46
N ILE A 59 -17.04 -6.75 5.20
CA ILE A 59 -16.86 -5.66 4.25
C ILE A 59 -16.91 -6.21 2.82
N THR A 60 -16.10 -7.24 2.54
CA THR A 60 -15.95 -7.82 1.21
C THR A 60 -17.12 -8.74 0.83
N GLY A 61 -17.78 -9.32 1.84
CA GLY A 61 -18.80 -10.35 1.61
C GLY A 61 -18.23 -11.67 1.09
N ILE A 62 -16.90 -11.84 1.07
CA ILE A 62 -16.21 -13.05 0.61
C ILE A 62 -15.92 -13.93 1.82
N THR A 63 -16.30 -15.20 1.76
CA THR A 63 -15.97 -16.17 2.82
C THR A 63 -14.71 -16.97 2.46
N PRO A 64 -14.00 -17.55 3.44
CA PRO A 64 -12.91 -18.49 3.15
C PRO A 64 -13.37 -19.67 2.31
N GLN A 65 -14.62 -20.12 2.49
CA GLN A 65 -15.23 -21.20 1.71
C GLN A 65 -15.36 -20.83 0.24
N ASP A 66 -15.71 -19.59 -0.09
CA ASP A 66 -15.69 -19.10 -1.48
C ASP A 66 -14.28 -19.23 -2.08
N CYS A 67 -13.27 -18.81 -1.32
CA CYS A 67 -11.87 -18.90 -1.70
C CYS A 67 -11.38 -20.36 -1.83
N GLN A 68 -11.84 -21.28 -0.98
CA GLN A 68 -11.50 -22.70 -1.09
C GLN A 68 -12.14 -23.34 -2.33
N GLN A 69 -13.38 -22.98 -2.65
CA GLN A 69 -14.14 -23.56 -3.76
C GLN A 69 -13.71 -23.01 -5.12
N LYS A 70 -13.50 -21.69 -5.21
CA LYS A 70 -13.26 -20.97 -6.47
C LYS A 70 -11.78 -20.64 -6.70
N GLY A 71 -10.98 -20.64 -5.62
CA GLY A 71 -9.64 -20.08 -5.63
C GLY A 71 -8.56 -21.02 -6.12
N LEU A 72 -7.52 -20.39 -6.67
CA LEU A 72 -6.26 -21.02 -7.04
C LEU A 72 -5.31 -21.05 -5.84
N PRO A 73 -4.36 -22.00 -5.76
CA PRO A 73 -3.21 -21.90 -4.86
C PRO A 73 -2.52 -20.53 -4.98
N GLU A 74 -1.99 -19.99 -3.87
CA GLU A 74 -1.44 -18.62 -3.81
C GLU A 74 -0.34 -18.41 -4.87
N THR A 75 0.48 -19.43 -5.14
CA THR A 75 1.53 -19.40 -6.17
C THR A 75 0.98 -19.22 -7.59
N GLU A 76 -0.10 -19.92 -7.95
CA GLU A 76 -0.75 -19.78 -9.26
C GLU A 76 -1.50 -18.46 -9.37
N PHE A 77 -2.19 -18.06 -8.30
CA PHE A 77 -2.89 -16.79 -8.18
C PHE A 77 -1.95 -15.61 -8.47
N ILE A 78 -0.84 -15.52 -7.74
CA ILE A 78 0.10 -14.41 -7.90
C ILE A 78 0.91 -14.53 -9.19
N GLY A 79 1.19 -15.74 -9.68
CA GLY A 79 1.85 -15.95 -10.96
C GLY A 79 1.10 -15.32 -12.13
N ARG A 80 -0.24 -15.49 -12.18
CA ARG A 80 -1.10 -14.87 -13.21
C ARG A 80 -1.13 -13.35 -13.11
N ILE A 81 -1.22 -12.81 -11.90
CA ILE A 81 -1.17 -11.36 -11.65
C ILE A 81 0.19 -10.78 -12.08
N ASN A 82 1.28 -11.45 -11.69
CA ASN A 82 2.63 -11.03 -12.04
C ASN A 82 2.85 -11.02 -13.56
N GLN A 83 2.33 -12.01 -14.27
CA GLN A 83 2.37 -12.07 -15.72
C GLN A 83 1.69 -10.84 -16.35
N MET A 84 0.47 -10.50 -15.89
CA MET A 84 -0.25 -9.32 -16.35
C MET A 84 0.51 -8.03 -16.07
N PHE A 85 1.05 -7.85 -14.87
CA PHE A 85 1.80 -6.65 -14.49
C PHE A 85 3.17 -6.54 -15.15
N SER A 86 3.78 -7.66 -15.55
CA SER A 86 5.14 -7.69 -16.10
C SER A 86 5.20 -7.51 -17.62
N GLU A 87 4.06 -7.40 -18.32
CA GLU A 87 4.03 -7.05 -19.73
C GLU A 87 4.75 -5.71 -19.99
N PRO A 88 5.71 -5.61 -20.93
CA PRO A 88 6.49 -4.39 -21.15
C PRO A 88 5.64 -3.16 -21.51
N GLY A 89 5.96 -2.01 -20.90
CA GLY A 89 5.24 -0.76 -21.08
C GLY A 89 3.93 -0.66 -20.29
N THR A 90 3.73 -1.53 -19.29
CA THR A 90 2.55 -1.51 -18.41
C THR A 90 2.69 -0.50 -17.29
N CYS A 91 1.66 0.34 -17.09
CA CYS A 91 1.45 1.08 -15.85
C CYS A 91 0.40 0.38 -14.99
N SER A 92 0.79 -0.27 -13.89
CA SER A 92 -0.21 -0.80 -12.95
C SER A 92 -0.76 0.32 -12.07
N ALA A 93 -2.07 0.53 -12.07
CA ALA A 93 -2.75 1.62 -11.38
C ALA A 93 -4.00 1.14 -10.65
N GLY A 94 -4.40 1.85 -9.60
CA GLY A 94 -5.62 1.58 -8.84
C GLY A 94 -6.04 2.80 -8.03
N TYR A 95 -6.90 2.59 -7.04
CA TYR A 95 -7.37 3.64 -6.14
C TYR A 95 -6.84 3.40 -4.72
N ASN A 96 -5.89 4.21 -4.24
CA ASN A 96 -5.11 3.94 -3.02
C ASN A 96 -4.17 2.72 -3.10
N SER A 97 -3.91 2.24 -4.31
CA SER A 97 -3.19 0.99 -4.55
C SER A 97 -1.73 1.03 -4.10
N ILE A 98 -1.05 2.18 -4.22
CA ILE A 98 0.39 2.26 -3.88
C ILE A 98 0.66 2.03 -2.39
N ARG A 99 -0.32 2.36 -1.54
CA ARG A 99 -0.16 2.25 -0.08
C ARG A 99 -0.69 0.94 0.49
N PHE A 100 -1.45 0.18 -0.29
CA PHE A 100 -2.11 -1.03 0.18
C PHE A 100 -1.91 -2.19 -0.80
N ASP A 101 -2.57 -2.17 -1.95
CA ASP A 101 -2.59 -3.27 -2.93
C ASP A 101 -1.21 -3.63 -3.51
N ASP A 102 -0.36 -2.63 -3.71
CA ASP A 102 1.03 -2.83 -4.09
C ASP A 102 1.83 -3.56 -3.00
N GLU A 103 1.54 -3.29 -1.73
CA GLU A 103 2.16 -3.98 -0.60
C GLU A 103 1.65 -5.42 -0.53
N ILE A 104 0.35 -5.66 -0.72
CA ILE A 104 -0.23 -7.01 -0.84
C ILE A 104 0.45 -7.78 -1.97
N THR A 105 0.59 -7.14 -3.14
CA THR A 105 1.28 -7.73 -4.30
C THR A 105 2.72 -8.07 -3.96
N ARG A 106 3.49 -7.15 -3.37
CA ARG A 106 4.90 -7.38 -3.02
C ARG A 106 5.07 -8.53 -2.04
N TYR A 107 4.29 -8.56 -0.97
CA TYR A 107 4.37 -9.61 0.03
C TYR A 107 3.93 -10.97 -0.53
N THR A 108 2.91 -10.99 -1.41
CA THR A 108 2.46 -12.22 -2.05
C THR A 108 3.49 -12.73 -3.07
N LEU A 109 4.11 -11.86 -3.87
CA LEU A 109 5.24 -12.21 -4.75
C LEU A 109 6.40 -12.78 -3.93
N TYR A 110 6.77 -12.09 -2.84
CA TYR A 110 7.86 -12.47 -1.95
C TYR A 110 7.69 -13.86 -1.34
N ARG A 111 6.52 -14.15 -0.76
CA ARG A 111 6.23 -15.46 -0.16
C ARG A 111 6.15 -16.60 -1.19
N ASN A 112 6.00 -16.27 -2.48
CA ASN A 112 5.94 -17.21 -3.59
C ASN A 112 7.14 -17.09 -4.54
N PHE A 113 8.29 -16.60 -4.05
CA PHE A 113 9.56 -16.56 -4.79
C PHE A 113 9.51 -15.86 -6.16
N TYR A 114 8.72 -14.81 -6.30
CA TYR A 114 8.84 -13.86 -7.42
C TYR A 114 9.57 -12.60 -6.96
N ASP A 115 10.28 -11.90 -7.86
CA ASP A 115 10.88 -10.60 -7.54
C ASP A 115 9.76 -9.58 -7.20
N PRO A 116 9.70 -9.05 -5.96
CA PRO A 116 8.58 -8.21 -5.53
C PRO A 116 8.48 -6.87 -6.26
N TYR A 117 9.54 -6.45 -6.94
CA TYR A 117 9.70 -5.09 -7.45
C TYR A 117 9.89 -5.04 -8.96
N ALA A 118 10.34 -6.11 -9.62
CA ALA A 118 10.66 -6.13 -11.05
C ALA A 118 9.52 -5.58 -11.93
N ARG A 119 8.27 -6.02 -11.66
CA ARG A 119 7.06 -5.57 -12.37
C ARG A 119 6.83 -4.05 -12.32
N GLU A 120 7.41 -3.36 -11.34
CA GLU A 120 7.21 -1.93 -11.11
C GLU A 120 8.09 -1.02 -12.00
N TRP A 121 9.09 -1.58 -12.67
CA TRP A 121 10.08 -0.79 -13.44
C TRP A 121 10.71 -1.49 -14.65
N GLN A 122 10.82 -2.82 -14.64
CA GLN A 122 11.44 -3.58 -15.73
C GLN A 122 10.57 -3.49 -17.00
N GLY A 123 11.20 -3.52 -18.18
CA GLY A 123 10.46 -3.43 -19.45
C GLY A 123 9.82 -2.06 -19.72
N GLY A 124 10.22 -1.02 -18.99
CA GLY A 124 9.60 0.31 -19.07
C GLY A 124 8.30 0.41 -18.26
N ASN A 125 8.04 -0.55 -17.37
CA ASN A 125 6.86 -0.56 -16.53
C ASN A 125 6.90 0.55 -15.48
N SER A 126 5.72 0.87 -14.95
CA SER A 126 5.55 1.93 -13.95
C SER A 126 4.32 1.65 -13.09
N ARG A 127 4.09 2.52 -12.10
CA ARG A 127 2.88 2.47 -11.27
C ARG A 127 2.25 3.84 -11.13
N TRP A 128 0.97 3.86 -10.80
CA TRP A 128 0.22 5.08 -10.53
C TRP A 128 -0.91 4.85 -9.54
N ASP A 129 -1.43 5.92 -8.95
CA ASP A 129 -2.52 5.86 -7.98
C ASP A 129 -3.46 7.05 -8.22
N LEU A 130 -4.74 6.74 -8.41
CA LEU A 130 -5.74 7.74 -8.76
C LEU A 130 -6.20 8.57 -7.55
N LEU A 131 -6.02 8.09 -6.31
CA LEU A 131 -6.52 8.78 -5.11
C LEU A 131 -5.88 10.17 -4.93
N ASP A 132 -4.55 10.25 -4.95
CA ASP A 132 -3.87 11.54 -4.80
C ASP A 132 -4.04 12.41 -6.08
N ALA A 133 -4.33 11.81 -7.23
CA ALA A 133 -4.72 12.56 -8.44
C ALA A 133 -6.09 13.24 -8.27
N MET A 134 -7.07 12.56 -7.68
CA MET A 134 -8.38 13.15 -7.35
C MET A 134 -8.27 14.23 -6.28
N ARG A 135 -7.44 14.04 -5.25
CA ARG A 135 -7.14 15.10 -4.27
C ARG A 135 -6.52 16.32 -4.93
N CYS A 136 -5.62 16.12 -5.90
CA CYS A 136 -5.00 17.20 -6.66
C CYS A 136 -6.02 17.97 -7.50
N ALA A 137 -6.93 17.26 -8.17
CA ALA A 137 -8.04 17.87 -8.90
C ALA A 137 -8.93 18.69 -7.97
N PHE A 138 -9.33 18.16 -6.82
CA PHE A 138 -10.10 18.92 -5.82
C PHE A 138 -9.39 20.21 -5.36
N ALA A 139 -8.11 20.10 -5.03
CA ALA A 139 -7.32 21.20 -4.51
C ALA A 139 -7.05 22.29 -5.55
N LEU A 140 -6.68 21.86 -6.76
CA LEU A 140 -6.11 22.73 -7.79
C LEU A 140 -6.99 22.93 -9.01
N ARG A 141 -7.89 22.03 -9.39
CA ARG A 141 -8.74 22.20 -10.59
C ARG A 141 -10.08 21.49 -10.38
N PRO A 142 -10.93 21.98 -9.46
CA PRO A 142 -12.13 21.27 -9.03
C PRO A 142 -13.24 21.25 -10.08
N ASP A 143 -13.20 22.19 -11.03
CA ASP A 143 -14.28 22.40 -12.00
C ASP A 143 -14.50 21.15 -12.86
N GLY A 144 -15.77 20.84 -13.11
CA GLY A 144 -16.19 19.68 -13.92
C GLY A 144 -16.32 18.37 -13.16
N ILE A 145 -16.04 18.33 -11.85
CA ILE A 145 -16.24 17.17 -10.98
C ILE A 145 -17.09 17.58 -9.77
N GLN A 146 -18.06 16.75 -9.42
CA GLN A 146 -18.85 16.89 -8.19
C GLN A 146 -18.09 16.28 -7.01
N TRP A 147 -17.97 17.05 -5.94
CA TRP A 147 -17.16 16.72 -4.78
C TRP A 147 -18.08 16.42 -3.57
N PRO A 148 -18.30 15.14 -3.21
CA PRO A 148 -19.25 14.74 -2.17
C PRO A 148 -18.75 15.03 -0.76
N LEU A 149 -19.66 15.27 0.16
CA LEU A 149 -19.36 15.28 1.60
C LEU A 149 -19.62 13.89 2.21
N ASN A 150 -18.90 13.55 3.26
CA ASN A 150 -19.19 12.39 4.10
C ASN A 150 -20.29 12.73 5.13
N GLU A 151 -20.63 11.75 5.97
CA GLU A 151 -21.64 11.88 7.03
C GLU A 151 -21.33 12.99 8.04
N ASP A 152 -20.05 13.30 8.25
CA ASP A 152 -19.59 14.38 9.14
C ASP A 152 -19.58 15.77 8.45
N GLY A 153 -20.04 15.87 7.20
CA GLY A 153 -20.02 17.11 6.42
C GLY A 153 -18.62 17.51 5.90
N ARG A 154 -17.64 16.61 5.97
CA ARG A 154 -16.28 16.82 5.44
C ARG A 154 -16.17 16.27 4.03
N GLN A 155 -15.30 16.87 3.21
CA GLN A 155 -15.07 16.41 1.85
C GLN A 155 -14.60 14.95 1.83
N SER A 156 -15.29 14.11 1.06
CA SER A 156 -14.99 12.70 0.91
C SER A 156 -14.24 12.41 -0.40
N PHE A 157 -13.30 11.47 -0.31
CA PHE A 157 -12.60 10.86 -1.44
C PHE A 157 -12.78 9.34 -1.44
N ARG A 158 -13.84 8.82 -0.83
CA ARG A 158 -14.18 7.40 -1.00
C ARG A 158 -14.69 7.18 -2.41
N LEU A 159 -14.32 6.04 -3.02
CA LEU A 159 -14.62 5.76 -4.42
C LEU A 159 -16.14 5.72 -4.66
N GLU A 160 -16.88 5.12 -3.73
CA GLU A 160 -18.34 5.00 -3.72
C GLU A 160 -19.06 6.33 -3.58
N HIS A 161 -18.50 7.27 -2.84
CA HIS A 161 -19.06 8.62 -2.75
C HIS A 161 -18.82 9.41 -4.04
N LEU A 162 -17.60 9.34 -4.60
CA LEU A 162 -17.23 10.08 -5.81
C LEU A 162 -18.00 9.60 -7.04
N THR A 163 -18.11 8.28 -7.22
CA THR A 163 -18.88 7.69 -8.31
C THR A 163 -20.35 8.08 -8.23
N ALA A 164 -20.99 7.92 -7.07
CA ALA A 164 -22.38 8.29 -6.86
C ALA A 164 -22.65 9.77 -7.14
N ALA A 165 -21.81 10.68 -6.63
CA ALA A 165 -21.97 12.11 -6.83
C ALA A 165 -21.80 12.57 -8.29
N ASN A 166 -21.09 11.78 -9.11
CA ASN A 166 -20.83 12.08 -10.51
C ASN A 166 -21.65 11.23 -11.48
N GLY A 167 -22.63 10.46 -10.97
CA GLY A 167 -23.49 9.61 -11.81
C GLY A 167 -22.75 8.49 -12.54
N LEU A 168 -21.64 8.02 -11.96
CA LEU A 168 -20.87 6.89 -12.48
C LEU A 168 -21.40 5.58 -11.88
N ASP A 169 -21.51 4.54 -12.71
CA ASP A 169 -21.85 3.20 -12.23
C ASP A 169 -20.71 2.62 -11.38
N HIS A 170 -21.08 1.95 -10.30
CA HIS A 170 -20.17 1.32 -9.34
C HIS A 170 -20.63 -0.09 -8.96
N GLY A 171 -21.70 -0.62 -9.57
CA GLY A 171 -22.17 -1.98 -9.28
C GLY A 171 -22.33 -2.24 -7.77
N ASN A 172 -21.72 -3.35 -7.31
CA ASN A 172 -21.58 -3.65 -5.88
C ASN A 172 -20.24 -3.11 -5.39
N ALA A 173 -20.24 -2.10 -4.51
CA ALA A 173 -19.02 -1.67 -3.84
C ALA A 173 -18.43 -2.82 -3.01
N HIS A 174 -17.10 -2.90 -2.93
CA HIS A 174 -16.36 -3.99 -2.27
C HIS A 174 -16.45 -5.34 -3.01
N ASP A 175 -16.59 -5.26 -4.32
CA ASP A 175 -16.29 -6.32 -5.28
C ASP A 175 -15.15 -5.81 -6.17
N ALA A 176 -14.03 -6.54 -6.20
CA ALA A 176 -12.80 -6.04 -6.83
C ALA A 176 -13.02 -5.58 -8.29
N LEU A 177 -13.86 -6.29 -9.05
CA LEU A 177 -14.13 -5.95 -10.45
C LEU A 177 -14.95 -4.65 -10.59
N SER A 178 -15.95 -4.49 -9.73
CA SER A 178 -16.78 -3.28 -9.64
C SER A 178 -15.93 -2.05 -9.29
N ASP A 179 -15.04 -2.19 -8.32
CA ASP A 179 -14.12 -1.13 -7.87
C ASP A 179 -13.08 -0.77 -8.96
N VAL A 180 -12.58 -1.76 -9.72
CA VAL A 180 -11.71 -1.51 -10.89
C VAL A 180 -12.44 -0.71 -11.96
N ARG A 181 -13.67 -1.07 -12.32
CA ARG A 181 -14.45 -0.34 -13.34
C ARG A 181 -14.81 1.06 -12.88
N ALA A 182 -15.17 1.23 -11.61
CA ALA A 182 -15.40 2.54 -10.99
C ALA A 182 -14.14 3.41 -11.04
N THR A 183 -12.97 2.83 -10.78
CA THR A 183 -11.67 3.53 -10.87
C THR A 183 -11.39 3.98 -12.30
N ILE A 184 -11.61 3.12 -13.30
CA ILE A 184 -11.48 3.49 -14.73
C ILE A 184 -12.45 4.62 -15.09
N ALA A 185 -13.71 4.52 -14.68
CA ALA A 185 -14.72 5.55 -14.94
C ALA A 185 -14.33 6.90 -14.32
N LEU A 186 -13.80 6.89 -13.10
CA LEU A 186 -13.31 8.09 -12.42
C LEU A 186 -12.07 8.68 -13.12
N ALA A 187 -11.15 7.84 -13.60
CA ALA A 187 -10.01 8.29 -14.38
C ALA A 187 -10.45 8.94 -15.72
N ARG A 188 -11.45 8.36 -16.39
CA ARG A 188 -12.07 8.96 -17.59
C ARG A 188 -12.70 10.31 -17.28
N LEU A 189 -13.44 10.43 -16.17
CA LEU A 189 -14.02 11.70 -15.73
C LEU A 189 -12.93 12.75 -15.49
N LEU A 190 -11.86 12.40 -14.77
CA LEU A 190 -10.73 13.31 -14.54
C LEU A 190 -10.06 13.74 -15.86
N LYS A 191 -9.83 12.79 -16.78
CA LYS A 191 -9.24 13.07 -18.10
C LYS A 191 -10.12 14.00 -18.94
N GLN A 192 -11.44 13.86 -18.86
CA GLN A 192 -12.40 14.70 -19.58
C GLN A 192 -12.53 16.10 -18.96
N ALA A 193 -12.69 16.20 -17.64
CA ALA A 193 -12.86 17.47 -16.95
C ALA A 193 -11.58 18.29 -16.92
N GLN A 194 -10.42 17.64 -16.70
CA GLN A 194 -9.14 18.30 -16.48
C GLN A 194 -7.99 17.62 -17.27
N PRO A 195 -8.02 17.62 -18.62
CA PRO A 195 -7.09 16.85 -19.46
C PRO A 195 -5.61 17.23 -19.26
N LYS A 196 -5.33 18.52 -19.06
CA LYS A 196 -3.96 19.00 -18.80
C LYS A 196 -3.43 18.53 -17.43
N LEU A 197 -4.30 18.49 -16.41
CA LEU A 197 -3.93 18.00 -15.09
C LEU A 197 -3.69 16.49 -15.12
N TYR A 198 -4.62 15.73 -15.73
CA TYR A 198 -4.46 14.29 -15.92
C TYR A 198 -3.13 13.97 -16.61
N GLN A 199 -2.84 14.63 -17.74
CA GLN A 199 -1.60 14.42 -18.48
C GLN A 199 -0.37 14.74 -17.64
N PHE A 200 -0.39 15.86 -16.91
CA PHE A 200 0.71 16.27 -16.02
C PHE A 200 0.95 15.23 -14.92
N LEU A 201 -0.09 14.78 -14.23
CA LEU A 201 0.02 13.83 -13.13
C LEU A 201 0.49 12.46 -13.62
N TYR A 202 -0.12 11.96 -14.70
CA TYR A 202 0.27 10.70 -15.30
C TYR A 202 1.74 10.77 -15.77
N SER A 203 2.18 11.84 -16.44
CA SER A 203 3.57 11.98 -16.88
C SER A 203 4.57 12.10 -15.72
N HIS A 204 4.14 12.61 -14.56
CA HIS A 204 4.97 12.77 -13.36
C HIS A 204 4.82 11.62 -12.34
N ARG A 205 4.29 10.45 -12.75
CA ARG A 205 4.21 9.27 -11.86
C ARG A 205 5.57 8.63 -11.55
N SER A 206 6.56 8.83 -12.42
CA SER A 206 7.88 8.19 -12.29
C SER A 206 8.84 9.01 -11.42
N LYS A 207 9.74 8.33 -10.71
CA LYS A 207 10.78 9.00 -9.91
C LYS A 207 11.70 9.87 -10.78
N GLN A 208 11.96 9.47 -12.03
CA GLN A 208 12.82 10.20 -12.96
C GLN A 208 12.19 11.54 -13.34
N SER A 209 10.90 11.56 -13.68
CA SER A 209 10.17 12.79 -13.98
C SER A 209 10.06 13.72 -12.76
N LEU A 210 9.81 13.16 -11.57
CA LEU A 210 9.70 13.94 -10.33
C LEU A 210 11.03 14.53 -9.88
N GLY A 211 12.13 13.79 -10.07
CA GLY A 211 13.48 14.23 -9.68
C GLY A 211 13.87 15.58 -10.29
N GLY A 212 13.42 15.87 -11.52
CA GLY A 212 13.68 17.17 -12.17
C GLY A 212 12.98 18.37 -11.53
N LEU A 213 11.96 18.15 -10.70
CA LEU A 213 11.27 19.21 -9.97
C LEU A 213 11.96 19.57 -8.65
N ILE A 214 12.70 18.62 -8.06
CA ILE A 214 13.23 18.69 -6.70
C ILE A 214 14.62 19.33 -6.71
N ASP A 215 14.76 20.45 -5.98
CA ASP A 215 16.04 21.09 -5.74
C ASP A 215 16.18 21.40 -4.24
N VAL A 216 16.93 20.54 -3.55
CA VAL A 216 17.23 20.64 -2.12
C VAL A 216 18.26 21.72 -1.81
N THR A 217 19.07 22.13 -2.79
CA THR A 217 20.14 23.12 -2.59
C THR A 217 19.57 24.53 -2.55
N GLN A 218 18.60 24.83 -3.42
CA GLN A 218 17.93 26.13 -3.48
C GLN A 218 16.60 26.17 -2.70
N HIS A 219 16.26 25.06 -2.03
CA HIS A 219 14.98 24.83 -1.36
C HIS A 219 13.80 25.17 -2.28
N LYS A 220 13.86 24.74 -3.55
CA LYS A 220 12.88 25.14 -4.57
C LYS A 220 11.48 24.73 -4.14
N PRO A 221 10.55 25.68 -3.92
CA PRO A 221 9.23 25.34 -3.40
C PRO A 221 8.41 24.51 -4.36
N LEU A 222 7.67 23.55 -3.82
CA LEU A 222 6.76 22.66 -4.55
C LEU A 222 5.40 22.65 -3.87
N VAL A 223 4.33 22.57 -4.66
CA VAL A 223 3.03 22.11 -4.17
C VAL A 223 3.12 20.61 -3.97
N HIS A 224 2.70 20.13 -2.81
CA HIS A 224 2.61 18.71 -2.49
C HIS A 224 1.19 18.36 -2.05
N ILE A 225 0.57 17.40 -2.72
CA ILE A 225 -0.75 16.86 -2.36
C ILE A 225 -0.56 15.52 -1.66
N SER A 226 -1.19 15.35 -0.50
CA SER A 226 -1.15 14.08 0.24
C SER A 226 -2.28 14.02 1.26
N GLY A 227 -2.88 12.84 1.43
CA GLY A 227 -3.88 12.58 2.47
C GLY A 227 -3.42 12.79 3.92
N MET A 228 -2.12 13.00 4.18
CA MET A 228 -1.64 13.39 5.51
C MET A 228 -1.87 14.88 5.83
N TYR A 229 -2.24 15.70 4.85
CA TYR A 229 -2.68 17.07 5.08
C TYR A 229 -4.20 17.12 5.22
N ALA A 230 -4.66 17.98 6.12
CA ALA A 230 -6.09 18.17 6.38
C ALA A 230 -6.85 18.51 5.09
N VAL A 231 -8.07 17.96 4.96
CA VAL A 231 -8.90 18.19 3.77
C VAL A 231 -9.38 19.64 3.67
N GLU A 232 -9.48 20.32 4.81
CA GLU A 232 -9.78 21.73 4.96
C GLU A 232 -8.67 22.61 4.35
N ARG A 233 -7.45 22.06 4.19
CA ARG A 233 -6.33 22.67 3.46
C ARG A 233 -6.19 22.11 2.04
N GLY A 234 -7.23 21.47 1.50
CA GLY A 234 -7.20 20.85 0.18
C GLY A 234 -6.30 19.61 0.08
N CYS A 235 -5.97 18.97 1.21
CA CYS A 235 -4.94 17.92 1.26
C CYS A 235 -3.58 18.40 0.70
N MET A 236 -3.26 19.69 0.87
CA MET A 236 -2.13 20.35 0.22
C MET A 236 -1.20 21.05 1.22
N ALA A 237 0.09 21.07 0.88
CA ALA A 237 1.07 21.98 1.47
C ALA A 237 2.00 22.56 0.40
N LEU A 238 2.51 23.77 0.65
CA LEU A 238 3.65 24.32 -0.09
C LEU A 238 4.90 23.95 0.68
N ILE A 239 5.72 23.07 0.10
CA ILE A 239 6.86 22.49 0.78
C ILE A 239 8.18 23.04 0.23
N ALA A 240 9.18 23.14 1.09
CA ALA A 240 10.58 23.35 0.73
C ALA A 240 11.36 22.05 0.93
N PRO A 241 11.97 21.46 -0.13
CA PRO A 241 12.89 20.35 0.01
C PRO A 241 14.15 20.79 0.80
N LEU A 242 14.50 20.08 1.88
CA LEU A 242 15.61 20.43 2.75
C LEU A 242 16.87 19.61 2.44
N CYS A 243 16.74 18.29 2.33
CA CYS A 243 17.82 17.38 1.99
C CYS A 243 17.27 16.04 1.46
N TRP A 244 18.10 15.27 0.76
CA TRP A 244 17.80 13.86 0.51
C TRP A 244 17.87 13.07 1.81
N HIS A 245 17.07 12.01 1.95
CA HIS A 245 17.11 11.16 3.12
C HIS A 245 18.46 10.41 3.19
N PRO A 246 19.10 10.29 4.38
CA PRO A 246 20.45 9.73 4.51
C PRO A 246 20.57 8.26 4.08
N VAL A 247 19.55 7.45 4.37
CA VAL A 247 19.51 6.00 4.03
C VAL A 247 18.65 5.71 2.79
N ASN A 248 17.39 6.17 2.76
CA ASN A 248 16.46 5.94 1.66
C ASN A 248 16.72 6.85 0.46
N ARG A 249 17.34 6.31 -0.60
CA ARG A 249 17.64 7.06 -1.83
C ARG A 249 16.40 7.49 -2.63
N ASN A 250 15.22 6.96 -2.31
CA ASN A 250 13.97 7.31 -2.97
C ASN A 250 13.13 8.31 -2.17
N SER A 251 13.72 9.06 -1.22
CA SER A 251 13.01 10.13 -0.53
C SER A 251 13.85 11.34 -0.19
N PHE A 252 13.17 12.46 -0.02
CA PHE A 252 13.72 13.69 0.51
C PHE A 252 12.90 14.16 1.71
N ILE A 253 13.54 14.92 2.59
CA ILE A 253 12.91 15.56 3.73
C ILE A 253 12.46 16.96 3.32
N ALA A 254 11.22 17.30 3.61
CA ALA A 254 10.62 18.58 3.26
C ALA A 254 9.98 19.25 4.46
N TRP A 255 9.91 20.58 4.41
CA TRP A 255 9.24 21.43 5.42
C TRP A 255 7.98 22.06 4.84
N ASP A 256 6.86 22.06 5.59
CA ASP A 256 5.68 22.86 5.25
C ASP A 256 5.98 24.36 5.48
N LEU A 257 6.05 25.14 4.39
CA LEU A 257 6.34 26.57 4.44
C LEU A 257 5.24 27.39 5.12
N ALA A 258 4.08 26.81 5.44
CA ALA A 258 3.06 27.49 6.25
C ALA A 258 3.51 27.74 7.71
N VAL A 259 4.55 27.05 8.18
CA VAL A 259 5.04 27.11 9.56
C VAL A 259 6.45 27.70 9.60
N ASP A 260 6.71 28.51 10.63
CA ASP A 260 8.02 29.15 10.87
C ASP A 260 9.13 28.09 11.02
N PRO A 261 10.19 28.12 10.19
CA PRO A 261 11.29 27.15 10.24
C PRO A 261 12.30 27.39 11.37
N ALA A 262 12.18 28.45 12.18
CA ALA A 262 13.09 28.72 13.30
C ALA A 262 13.41 27.50 14.20
N PRO A 263 12.43 26.62 14.56
CA PRO A 263 12.71 25.44 15.36
C PRO A 263 13.73 24.46 14.75
N LEU A 264 13.89 24.44 13.42
CA LEU A 264 14.91 23.60 12.76
C LEU A 264 16.33 24.01 13.15
N TYR A 265 16.52 25.29 13.48
CA TYR A 265 17.82 25.85 13.85
C TYR A 265 18.02 25.86 15.36
N GLU A 266 16.96 26.14 16.12
CA GLU A 266 16.98 26.24 17.58
C GLU A 266 17.09 24.88 18.29
N LEU A 267 16.39 23.86 17.78
CA LEU A 267 16.32 22.55 18.43
C LEU A 267 17.50 21.64 18.08
N SER A 268 17.83 20.73 18.99
CA SER A 268 18.77 19.63 18.75
C SER A 268 18.17 18.57 17.81
N ALA A 269 19.02 17.69 17.25
CA ALA A 269 18.55 16.58 16.43
C ALA A 269 17.63 15.62 17.23
N GLU A 270 17.95 15.37 18.50
CA GLU A 270 17.18 14.52 19.40
C GLU A 270 15.80 15.12 19.70
N GLU A 271 15.73 16.43 19.94
CA GLU A 271 14.46 17.13 20.17
C GLU A 271 13.57 17.12 18.92
N ILE A 272 14.16 17.30 17.74
CA ILE A 272 13.44 17.18 16.46
C ILE A 272 12.94 15.74 16.28
N ALA A 273 13.79 14.73 16.50
CA ALA A 273 13.43 13.33 16.37
C ALA A 273 12.27 12.95 17.31
N LEU A 274 12.31 13.39 18.57
CA LEU A 274 11.22 13.20 19.53
C LEU A 274 9.90 13.78 19.00
N ARG A 275 9.90 15.02 18.49
CA ARG A 275 8.67 15.67 17.98
C ARG A 275 8.16 15.05 16.69
N VAL A 276 9.03 14.51 15.85
CA VAL A 276 8.67 13.92 14.55
C VAL A 276 8.21 12.47 14.68
N PHE A 277 8.80 11.68 15.57
CA PHE A 277 8.56 10.23 15.62
C PHE A 277 7.65 9.76 16.75
N THR A 278 7.45 10.56 17.80
CA THR A 278 6.46 10.25 18.86
C THR A 278 5.05 10.47 18.32
N LYS A 279 4.08 9.63 18.70
CA LYS A 279 2.67 9.83 18.31
C LYS A 279 2.10 11.08 18.96
N THR A 280 1.11 11.71 18.32
CA THR A 280 0.64 13.04 18.75
C THR A 280 0.02 13.02 20.15
N ASP A 281 -0.66 11.94 20.51
CA ASP A 281 -1.25 11.67 21.83
C ASP A 281 -0.20 11.31 22.90
N GLU A 282 1.00 10.92 22.49
CA GLU A 282 2.14 10.62 23.36
C GLU A 282 3.11 11.81 23.50
N LEU A 283 2.90 12.91 22.76
CA LEU A 283 3.75 14.09 22.86
C LEU A 283 3.55 14.80 24.21
N PRO A 284 4.63 15.33 24.83
CA PRO A 284 4.51 16.11 26.05
C PRO A 284 3.56 17.30 25.87
N ALA A 285 2.74 17.59 26.89
CA ALA A 285 1.79 18.69 26.85
C ALA A 285 2.47 20.03 26.46
N GLY A 286 1.88 20.75 25.51
CA GLY A 286 2.43 22.00 24.97
C GLY A 286 3.53 21.81 23.90
N THR A 287 3.86 20.57 23.52
CA THR A 287 4.80 20.29 22.42
C THR A 287 4.04 20.07 21.12
N GLU A 288 4.33 20.88 20.10
CA GLU A 288 3.78 20.71 18.76
C GLU A 288 4.67 19.82 17.88
N ARG A 289 4.04 19.01 17.04
CA ARG A 289 4.73 18.22 16.01
C ARG A 289 5.32 19.16 14.98
N LEU A 290 6.60 18.97 14.66
CA LEU A 290 7.25 19.72 13.58
C LEU A 290 6.73 19.24 12.22
N PRO A 291 6.42 20.15 11.28
CA PRO A 291 5.88 19.82 9.96
C PRO A 291 6.96 19.35 8.98
N LEU A 292 7.87 18.49 9.46
CA LEU A 292 8.78 17.73 8.62
C LEU A 292 8.04 16.55 8.00
N LYS A 293 8.23 16.37 6.70
CA LYS A 293 7.65 15.25 5.95
C LYS A 293 8.70 14.60 5.08
N GLU A 294 8.82 13.28 5.19
CA GLU A 294 9.52 12.47 4.20
C GLU A 294 8.60 12.25 2.99
N VAL A 295 9.08 12.59 1.80
CA VAL A 295 8.34 12.42 0.54
C VAL A 295 9.03 11.32 -0.29
N HIS A 296 8.35 10.20 -0.50
CA HIS A 296 8.86 9.04 -1.26
C HIS A 296 8.60 9.19 -2.76
N ILE A 297 9.63 9.48 -3.57
CA ILE A 297 9.50 9.74 -5.01
C ILE A 297 9.17 8.48 -5.85
N ASN A 298 9.37 7.28 -5.28
CA ASN A 298 8.99 6.01 -5.90
C ASN A 298 7.53 5.59 -5.61
N LYS A 299 6.77 6.40 -4.86
CA LYS A 299 5.36 6.18 -4.52
C LYS A 299 4.43 7.15 -5.27
N ALA A 300 4.83 7.56 -6.47
CA ALA A 300 4.13 8.52 -7.34
C ALA A 300 3.53 9.75 -6.60
N PRO A 301 4.30 10.44 -5.73
CA PRO A 301 3.77 11.56 -4.97
C PRO A 301 3.39 12.70 -5.92
N VAL A 302 2.28 13.37 -5.63
CA VAL A 302 1.85 14.52 -6.41
C VAL A 302 2.68 15.74 -6.02
N LEU A 303 3.64 16.08 -6.87
CA LEU A 303 4.45 17.28 -6.77
C LEU A 303 4.23 18.17 -8.00
N ALA A 304 4.04 19.46 -7.78
CA ALA A 304 3.97 20.44 -8.84
C ALA A 304 4.80 21.69 -8.50
N PRO A 305 5.32 22.43 -9.50
CA PRO A 305 5.94 23.73 -9.25
C PRO A 305 5.02 24.66 -8.45
N ALA A 306 5.59 25.46 -7.53
CA ALA A 306 4.79 26.36 -6.67
C ALA A 306 3.86 27.31 -7.43
N ASN A 307 4.23 27.75 -8.63
CA ASN A 307 3.40 28.62 -9.47
C ASN A 307 2.17 27.92 -10.09
N THR A 308 1.98 26.61 -9.85
CA THR A 308 0.76 25.88 -10.19
C THR A 308 -0.42 26.33 -9.32
N LEU A 309 -0.12 26.75 -8.09
CA LEU A 309 -1.09 27.37 -7.18
C LEU A 309 -1.27 28.84 -7.58
N SER A 310 -2.46 29.18 -8.09
CA SER A 310 -2.80 30.57 -8.41
C SER A 310 -3.10 31.38 -7.14
N PRO A 311 -3.01 32.73 -7.20
CA PRO A 311 -3.36 33.58 -6.06
C PRO A 311 -4.79 33.36 -5.55
N GLU A 312 -5.78 33.18 -6.44
CA GLU A 312 -7.17 32.93 -6.03
C GLU A 312 -7.30 31.61 -5.24
N GLN A 313 -6.50 30.62 -5.61
CA GLN A 313 -6.49 29.33 -4.91
C GLN A 313 -5.75 29.40 -3.59
N ALA A 314 -4.64 30.15 -3.54
CA ALA A 314 -3.96 30.42 -2.29
C ALA A 314 -4.91 31.09 -1.30
N GLU A 315 -5.69 32.08 -1.74
CA GLU A 315 -6.72 32.74 -0.92
C GLU A 315 -7.81 31.76 -0.47
N ARG A 316 -8.35 30.94 -1.39
CA ARG A 316 -9.34 29.89 -1.07
C ARG A 316 -8.90 28.98 0.08
N TRP A 317 -7.62 28.63 0.11
CA TRP A 317 -7.05 27.72 1.10
C TRP A 317 -6.41 28.44 2.30
N GLY A 318 -6.56 29.76 2.43
CA GLY A 318 -6.00 30.54 3.53
C GLY A 318 -4.47 30.60 3.55
N ILE A 319 -3.83 30.51 2.38
CA ILE A 319 -2.37 30.48 2.23
C ILE A 319 -1.85 31.89 1.97
N SER A 320 -1.02 32.41 2.89
CA SER A 320 -0.37 33.71 2.72
C SER A 320 0.93 33.61 1.94
N GLY A 321 0.95 34.13 0.71
CA GLY A 321 2.16 34.13 -0.12
C GLY A 321 3.33 34.91 0.49
N ASP A 322 3.06 35.97 1.26
CA ASP A 322 4.10 36.73 1.97
C ASP A 322 4.74 35.91 3.10
N GLN A 323 3.92 35.19 3.87
CA GLN A 323 4.40 34.28 4.91
C GLN A 323 5.29 33.18 4.32
N LEU A 324 4.84 32.53 3.24
CA LEU A 324 5.63 31.49 2.56
C LEU A 324 6.99 32.02 2.09
N ARG A 325 7.03 33.24 1.53
CA ARG A 325 8.27 33.87 1.07
C ARG A 325 9.20 34.22 2.23
N ALA A 326 8.67 34.70 3.35
CA ALA A 326 9.44 35.00 4.54
C ALA A 326 10.10 33.73 5.11
N HIS A 327 9.34 32.64 5.29
CA HIS A 327 9.85 31.36 5.77
C HIS A 327 10.87 30.74 4.81
N LEU A 328 10.61 30.80 3.50
CA LEU A 328 11.57 30.33 2.50
C LEU A 328 12.89 31.13 2.55
N GLN A 329 12.80 32.44 2.75
CA GLN A 329 13.99 33.28 2.88
C GLN A 329 14.81 32.89 4.11
N GLN A 330 14.16 32.63 5.25
CA GLN A 330 14.83 32.14 6.45
C GLN A 330 15.57 30.82 6.19
N LEU A 331 14.94 29.85 5.52
CA LEU A 331 15.59 28.58 5.15
C LEU A 331 16.84 28.80 4.28
N ARG A 332 16.75 29.70 3.30
CA ARG A 332 17.87 30.01 2.39
C ARG A 332 19.04 30.73 3.08
N THR A 333 18.77 31.49 4.14
CA THR A 333 19.81 32.23 4.90
C THR A 333 20.27 31.52 6.17
N GLY A 334 19.52 30.54 6.67
CA GLY A 334 19.76 29.87 7.95
C GLY A 334 20.91 28.86 7.95
N GLY A 335 21.53 28.60 6.80
CA GLY A 335 22.60 27.61 6.66
C GLY A 335 22.09 26.18 6.44
N SER A 336 23.03 25.25 6.27
CA SER A 336 22.70 23.85 5.91
C SER A 336 22.11 23.08 7.09
N LEU A 337 20.96 22.44 6.85
CA LEU A 337 20.31 21.52 7.79
C LEU A 337 20.64 20.04 7.51
N ALA A 338 21.41 19.75 6.46
CA ALA A 338 21.59 18.39 5.95
C ALA A 338 22.20 17.43 6.99
N THR A 339 23.23 17.85 7.73
CA THR A 339 23.84 17.03 8.78
C THR A 339 22.84 16.79 9.93
N LYS A 340 22.21 17.85 10.44
CA LYS A 340 21.24 17.74 11.55
C LYS A 340 20.08 16.81 11.19
N LEU A 341 19.51 16.95 9.99
CA LEU A 341 18.46 16.05 9.50
C LEU A 341 18.98 14.65 9.18
N GLY A 342 20.25 14.52 8.79
CA GLY A 342 20.94 13.23 8.70
C GLY A 342 20.94 12.49 10.04
N ASP A 343 21.22 13.18 11.14
CA ASP A 343 21.22 12.61 12.50
C ASP A 343 19.78 12.24 12.94
N VAL A 344 18.80 13.10 12.65
CA VAL A 344 17.37 12.86 12.93
C VAL A 344 16.85 11.61 12.22
N PHE A 345 17.08 11.50 10.91
CA PHE A 345 16.46 10.46 10.07
C PHE A 345 17.35 9.22 9.87
N GLY A 346 18.65 9.29 10.20
CA GLY A 346 19.61 8.20 10.05
C GLY A 346 19.68 7.23 11.24
N SER A 347 19.25 7.66 12.42
CA SER A 347 19.40 6.92 13.69
C SER A 347 18.25 5.96 14.01
N ARG A 348 17.27 5.82 13.10
CA ARG A 348 16.06 5.04 13.37
C ARG A 348 16.37 3.54 13.36
N SER A 349 16.27 2.90 14.52
CA SER A 349 16.18 1.45 14.65
C SER A 349 14.71 1.04 14.81
N PHE A 350 14.30 0.04 14.03
CA PHE A 350 13.03 -0.65 14.25
C PHE A 350 13.34 -1.99 14.93
N THR A 351 12.44 -2.43 15.80
CA THR A 351 12.49 -3.80 16.30
C THR A 351 12.32 -4.73 15.10
N GLY A 352 13.34 -5.53 14.80
CA GLY A 352 13.28 -6.50 13.70
C GLY A 352 12.17 -7.52 13.94
N ILE A 353 11.55 -7.97 12.86
CA ILE A 353 10.58 -9.08 12.88
C ILE A 353 11.37 -10.35 12.57
N ALA A 354 11.34 -11.33 13.46
CA ALA A 354 12.09 -12.57 13.25
C ALA A 354 11.43 -13.50 12.22
N ASP A 355 10.10 -13.48 12.12
CA ASP A 355 9.33 -14.33 11.22
C ASP A 355 9.52 -13.91 9.75
N VAL A 356 9.93 -14.86 8.91
CA VAL A 356 10.29 -14.64 7.50
C VAL A 356 9.19 -14.01 6.66
N ASP A 357 7.91 -14.22 6.95
CA ASP A 357 6.81 -13.61 6.20
C ASP A 357 6.80 -12.08 6.34
N GLY A 358 7.33 -11.56 7.46
CA GLY A 358 7.45 -10.13 7.74
C GLY A 358 8.75 -9.48 7.26
N ARG A 359 9.72 -10.27 6.76
CA ARG A 359 11.11 -9.84 6.48
C ARG A 359 11.36 -9.38 5.04
N LEU A 360 10.31 -9.02 4.28
CA LEU A 360 10.43 -8.49 2.91
C LEU A 360 11.43 -7.31 2.82
N TYR A 361 11.38 -6.40 3.78
CA TYR A 361 12.14 -5.16 3.77
C TYR A 361 13.50 -5.22 4.49
N ASP A 362 13.92 -6.41 4.97
CA ASP A 362 15.23 -6.61 5.61
C ASP A 362 16.40 -6.52 4.61
N GLY A 363 16.12 -6.71 3.32
CA GLY A 363 17.13 -6.63 2.27
C GLY A 363 16.70 -7.30 0.97
N PHE A 364 17.38 -6.91 -0.12
CA PHE A 364 17.22 -7.57 -1.41
C PHE A 364 17.98 -8.89 -1.44
N PHE A 365 17.38 -9.91 -2.05
CA PHE A 365 18.06 -11.19 -2.27
C PHE A 365 19.28 -11.03 -3.19
N PRO A 366 20.39 -11.76 -2.91
CA PRO A 366 21.55 -11.84 -3.79
C PRO A 366 21.18 -12.41 -5.17
N SER A 367 22.01 -12.14 -6.19
CA SER A 367 21.76 -12.64 -7.55
C SER A 367 21.72 -14.18 -7.64
N ALA A 368 22.50 -14.89 -6.81
CA ALA A 368 22.47 -16.35 -6.75
C ALA A 368 21.09 -16.87 -6.30
N ASP A 369 20.57 -16.29 -5.22
CA ASP A 369 19.25 -16.62 -4.68
C ASP A 369 18.14 -16.31 -5.70
N LYS A 370 18.23 -15.18 -6.43
CA LYS A 370 17.27 -14.88 -7.52
C LYS A 370 17.23 -15.96 -8.60
N ASN A 371 18.37 -16.54 -8.96
CA ASN A 371 18.40 -17.65 -9.92
C ASN A 371 17.74 -18.92 -9.35
N ALA A 372 17.90 -19.18 -8.05
CA ALA A 372 17.23 -20.29 -7.38
C ALA A 372 15.71 -20.08 -7.31
N MET A 373 15.27 -18.83 -7.07
CA MET A 373 13.84 -18.46 -7.15
C MET A 373 13.26 -18.74 -8.53
N ASP A 374 13.98 -18.37 -9.60
CA ASP A 374 13.57 -18.68 -10.97
C ASP A 374 13.56 -20.19 -11.28
N GLU A 375 14.41 -20.98 -10.62
CA GLU A 375 14.45 -22.44 -10.74
C GLU A 375 13.22 -23.09 -10.10
N ILE A 376 12.78 -22.62 -8.93
CA ILE A 376 11.58 -23.11 -8.23
C ILE A 376 10.36 -23.12 -9.15
N HIS A 377 10.17 -22.07 -9.95
CA HIS A 377 9.03 -21.95 -10.88
C HIS A 377 9.13 -22.86 -12.12
N ARG A 378 10.25 -23.55 -12.33
CA ARG A 378 10.46 -24.52 -13.43
C ARG A 378 10.37 -25.97 -12.98
N MET A 379 10.37 -26.21 -11.67
CA MET A 379 10.31 -27.54 -11.07
C MET A 379 8.86 -28.03 -10.96
N SER A 380 8.68 -29.35 -10.94
CA SER A 380 7.40 -29.92 -10.51
C SER A 380 7.24 -29.82 -9.00
N ASP A 381 6.00 -29.97 -8.52
CA ASP A 381 5.66 -30.05 -7.10
C ASP A 381 6.44 -31.16 -6.37
N TRP A 382 6.59 -32.33 -7.00
CA TRP A 382 7.37 -33.44 -6.44
C TRP A 382 8.88 -33.23 -6.50
N ASP A 383 9.42 -32.58 -7.53
CA ASP A 383 10.84 -32.24 -7.57
C ASP A 383 11.21 -31.22 -6.48
N LEU A 384 10.29 -30.31 -6.14
CA LEU A 384 10.47 -29.36 -5.05
C LEU A 384 10.57 -30.04 -3.67
N ALA A 385 9.99 -31.24 -3.51
CA ALA A 385 10.05 -31.98 -2.26
C ALA A 385 11.47 -32.37 -1.86
N ASP A 386 12.30 -32.70 -2.85
CA ASP A 386 13.69 -33.12 -2.67
C ASP A 386 14.69 -31.97 -2.95
N TYR A 387 14.22 -30.75 -3.19
CA TYR A 387 15.07 -29.61 -3.53
C TYR A 387 15.87 -29.15 -2.29
N PRO A 388 17.21 -29.31 -2.26
CA PRO A 388 18.01 -28.86 -1.13
C PRO A 388 17.99 -27.34 -1.04
N ASN A 389 18.14 -26.79 0.17
CA ASN A 389 18.18 -25.33 0.37
C ASN A 389 19.26 -24.68 -0.53
N PRO A 390 18.88 -23.90 -1.55
CA PRO A 390 19.83 -23.26 -2.47
C PRO A 390 20.23 -21.84 -2.01
N PHE A 391 19.59 -21.32 -0.97
CA PHE A 391 19.62 -19.90 -0.61
C PHE A 391 20.82 -19.56 0.27
N GLN A 392 21.47 -18.44 -0.04
CA GLN A 392 22.49 -17.83 0.81
C GLN A 392 21.89 -16.91 1.87
N ASP A 393 20.75 -16.28 1.54
CA ASP A 393 19.97 -15.48 2.47
C ASP A 393 19.28 -16.39 3.51
N ASP A 394 19.38 -16.01 4.78
CA ASP A 394 18.89 -16.81 5.91
C ASP A 394 17.37 -16.99 5.92
N ARG A 395 16.64 -16.13 5.20
CA ARG A 395 15.18 -16.24 5.04
C ARG A 395 14.79 -17.43 4.16
N GLY A 396 15.63 -17.81 3.21
CA GLY A 396 15.25 -18.68 2.09
C GLY A 396 14.82 -20.09 2.50
N GLU A 397 15.49 -20.71 3.46
CA GLU A 397 15.20 -22.08 3.89
C GLU A 397 13.79 -22.23 4.48
N GLU A 398 13.46 -21.36 5.44
CA GLU A 398 12.16 -21.36 6.10
C GLU A 398 11.06 -20.90 5.13
N MET A 399 11.35 -19.93 4.26
CA MET A 399 10.42 -19.53 3.20
C MET A 399 10.10 -20.70 2.26
N LEU A 400 11.10 -21.50 1.87
CA LEU A 400 10.90 -22.63 0.94
C LEU A 400 10.01 -23.70 1.56
N PHE A 401 10.25 -24.03 2.83
CA PHE A 401 9.41 -24.95 3.58
C PHE A 401 7.96 -24.47 3.63
N ARG A 402 7.72 -23.21 4.03
CA ARG A 402 6.35 -22.65 4.12
C ARG A 402 5.67 -22.55 2.76
N PHE A 403 6.41 -22.18 1.72
CA PHE A 403 5.90 -22.13 0.35
C PHE A 403 5.37 -23.49 -0.09
N ARG A 404 6.15 -24.56 0.14
CA ARG A 404 5.72 -25.94 -0.15
C ARG A 404 4.52 -26.35 0.68
N ALA A 405 4.56 -26.13 1.99
CA ALA A 405 3.48 -26.54 2.88
C ALA A 405 2.14 -25.85 2.55
N ARG A 406 2.17 -24.56 2.19
CA ARG A 406 0.98 -23.79 1.83
C ARG A 406 0.41 -24.12 0.45
N ASN A 407 1.27 -24.37 -0.54
CA ASN A 407 0.85 -24.53 -1.94
C ASN A 407 0.76 -26.00 -2.41
N PHE A 408 1.58 -26.87 -1.82
CA PHE A 408 1.73 -28.28 -2.21
C PHE A 408 1.75 -29.21 -0.98
N PRO A 409 0.74 -29.16 -0.08
CA PRO A 409 0.73 -29.92 1.17
C PRO A 409 0.82 -31.44 0.97
N ASP A 410 0.37 -31.96 -0.19
CA ASP A 410 0.44 -33.38 -0.52
C ASP A 410 1.87 -33.91 -0.70
N THR A 411 2.84 -33.02 -0.96
CA THR A 411 4.26 -33.35 -1.12
C THR A 411 5.00 -33.48 0.20
N LEU A 412 4.36 -33.15 1.34
CA LEU A 412 5.01 -33.20 2.65
C LEU A 412 5.10 -34.65 3.15
N ASN A 413 6.30 -35.06 3.57
CA ASN A 413 6.52 -36.32 4.27
C ASN A 413 6.04 -36.26 5.74
N GLY A 414 6.18 -37.37 6.49
CA GLY A 414 5.71 -37.45 7.88
C GLY A 414 6.31 -36.38 8.81
N ASP A 415 7.63 -36.27 8.82
CA ASP A 415 8.36 -35.30 9.66
C ASP A 415 8.04 -33.86 9.25
N GLU A 416 7.88 -33.60 7.96
CA GLU A 416 7.50 -32.29 7.42
C GLU A 416 6.07 -31.88 7.82
N ARG A 417 5.13 -32.84 7.85
CA ARG A 417 3.76 -32.61 8.33
C ARG A 417 3.75 -32.27 9.82
N GLU A 418 4.54 -32.98 10.63
CA GLU A 418 4.69 -32.66 12.06
C GLU A 418 5.30 -31.26 12.26
N ARG A 419 6.35 -30.92 11.50
CA ARG A 419 6.93 -29.55 11.50
C ARG A 419 5.91 -28.49 11.12
N TRP A 420 5.08 -28.76 10.10
CA TRP A 420 4.05 -27.82 9.65
C TRP A 420 2.96 -27.61 10.72
N GLU A 421 2.52 -28.67 11.38
CA GLU A 421 1.53 -28.62 12.45
C GLU A 421 2.05 -27.89 13.69
N HIS A 422 3.33 -28.09 14.02
CA HIS A 422 3.99 -27.29 15.06
C HIS A 422 4.02 -25.80 14.70
N TYR A 423 4.38 -25.47 13.46
CA TYR A 423 4.33 -24.09 12.97
C TYR A 423 2.92 -23.51 13.00
N ARG A 424 1.90 -24.24 12.54
CA ARG A 424 0.49 -23.82 12.59
C ARG A 424 0.03 -23.56 14.01
N THR A 425 0.42 -24.41 14.95
CA THR A 425 0.14 -24.24 16.38
C THR A 425 0.72 -22.93 16.90
N GLN A 426 2.02 -22.69 16.67
CA GLN A 426 2.67 -21.43 17.06
C GLN A 426 1.99 -20.23 16.39
N ARG A 427 1.73 -20.31 15.09
CA ARG A 427 1.16 -19.20 14.31
C ARG A 427 -0.27 -18.84 14.74
N LEU A 428 -1.14 -19.83 14.91
CA LEU A 428 -2.57 -19.64 15.15
C LEU A 428 -2.92 -19.51 16.64
N LEU A 429 -2.13 -20.08 17.56
CA LEU A 429 -2.39 -20.00 18.99
C LEU A 429 -1.54 -18.93 19.68
N GLU A 430 -0.25 -18.86 19.38
CA GLU A 430 0.72 -17.98 20.06
C GLU A 430 0.93 -16.66 19.32
N GLY A 431 0.88 -16.69 17.98
CA GLY A 431 1.09 -15.54 17.11
C GLY A 431 2.57 -15.21 16.88
N VAL A 432 2.83 -14.05 16.26
CA VAL A 432 4.20 -13.55 16.05
C VAL A 432 4.50 -12.39 17.00
N PRO A 433 5.54 -12.48 17.86
CA PRO A 433 5.87 -11.43 18.82
C PRO A 433 6.03 -10.05 18.18
N GLY A 434 5.44 -9.03 18.82
CA GLY A 434 5.50 -7.65 18.32
C GLY A 434 4.57 -7.35 17.14
N THR A 435 3.68 -8.27 16.77
CA THR A 435 2.77 -8.10 15.62
C THR A 435 1.29 -8.25 15.99
N ALA A 436 0.43 -7.78 15.09
CA ALA A 436 -1.02 -7.90 15.15
C ALA A 436 -1.55 -9.15 14.42
N VAL A 437 -0.72 -10.16 14.13
CA VAL A 437 -1.15 -11.42 13.50
C VAL A 437 -2.36 -12.00 14.23
N MET A 438 -3.37 -12.46 13.46
CA MET A 438 -4.58 -13.05 14.01
C MET A 438 -4.27 -14.40 14.68
N THR A 439 -4.72 -14.57 15.91
CA THR A 439 -4.69 -15.85 16.65
C THR A 439 -6.10 -16.22 17.08
N PHE A 440 -6.36 -17.48 17.44
CA PHE A 440 -7.68 -17.89 17.95
C PHE A 440 -8.13 -17.07 19.16
N ALA A 441 -7.21 -16.72 20.07
CA ALA A 441 -7.50 -15.88 21.23
C ALA A 441 -7.94 -14.45 20.85
N ARG A 442 -7.38 -13.89 19.76
CA ARG A 442 -7.79 -12.57 19.23
C ARG A 442 -9.07 -12.67 18.39
N PHE A 443 -9.21 -13.76 17.65
CA PHE A 443 -10.31 -14.01 16.73
C PHE A 443 -11.65 -14.18 17.43
N ALA A 444 -11.71 -14.96 18.52
CA ALA A 444 -12.95 -15.27 19.23
C ALA A 444 -13.79 -14.03 19.64
N PRO A 445 -13.23 -13.01 20.35
CA PRO A 445 -14.00 -11.82 20.69
C PRO A 445 -14.38 -10.97 19.47
N LEU A 446 -13.54 -10.94 18.43
CA LEU A 446 -13.85 -10.21 17.19
C LEU A 446 -14.99 -10.87 16.41
N LEU A 447 -15.04 -12.20 16.40
CA LEU A 447 -16.10 -12.97 15.78
C LEU A 447 -17.44 -12.73 16.49
N GLU A 448 -17.44 -12.74 17.84
CA GLU A 448 -18.63 -12.43 18.63
C GLU A 448 -19.13 -11.01 18.38
N GLN A 449 -18.23 -10.02 18.39
CA GLN A 449 -18.58 -8.63 18.08
C GLN A 449 -19.15 -8.49 16.67
N ALA A 450 -18.54 -9.15 15.69
CA ALA A 450 -19.01 -9.15 14.30
C ALA A 450 -20.42 -9.78 14.19
N ALA A 451 -20.66 -10.91 14.85
CA ALA A 451 -21.98 -11.57 14.90
C ALA A 451 -23.05 -10.65 15.51
N GLN A 452 -22.74 -9.99 16.63
CA GLN A 452 -23.66 -9.05 17.28
C GLN A 452 -23.97 -7.84 16.39
N ALA A 453 -22.96 -7.28 15.70
CA ALA A 453 -23.14 -6.13 14.82
C ALA A 453 -24.05 -6.39 13.62
N VAL A 454 -24.20 -7.65 13.20
CA VAL A 454 -25.01 -8.05 12.04
C VAL A 454 -26.15 -9.01 12.40
N ALA A 455 -26.53 -9.10 13.68
CA ALA A 455 -27.55 -10.04 14.16
C ALA A 455 -28.89 -9.93 13.41
N ASP A 456 -29.26 -8.71 13.00
CA ASP A 456 -30.50 -8.43 12.24
C ASP A 456 -30.35 -8.62 10.72
N ASN A 457 -29.18 -9.02 10.23
CA ASN A 457 -28.90 -9.29 8.82
C ASN A 457 -28.55 -10.77 8.61
N PRO A 458 -29.54 -11.63 8.23
CA PRO A 458 -29.33 -13.07 8.13
C PRO A 458 -28.22 -13.49 7.17
N LEU A 459 -28.02 -12.78 6.06
CA LEU A 459 -26.98 -13.08 5.09
C LEU A 459 -25.59 -12.82 5.68
N ARG A 460 -25.38 -11.64 6.29
CA ARG A 460 -24.10 -11.30 6.92
C ARG A 460 -23.81 -12.18 8.14
N LEU A 461 -24.85 -12.53 8.90
CA LEU A 461 -24.70 -13.47 10.02
C LEU A 461 -24.28 -14.86 9.52
N GLN A 462 -24.80 -15.32 8.38
CA GLN A 462 -24.34 -16.56 7.75
C GLN A 462 -22.85 -16.52 7.42
N HIS A 463 -22.34 -15.41 6.86
CA HIS A 463 -20.89 -15.29 6.59
C HIS A 463 -20.05 -15.43 7.87
N ILE A 464 -20.55 -14.95 9.01
CA ILE A 464 -19.87 -15.12 10.30
C ILE A 464 -19.91 -16.56 10.79
N TYR A 465 -21.03 -17.27 10.60
CA TYR A 465 -21.09 -18.71 10.89
C TYR A 465 -20.17 -19.52 9.98
N ASP A 466 -20.10 -19.19 8.70
CA ASP A 466 -19.16 -19.82 7.77
C ASP A 466 -17.72 -19.57 8.22
N LEU A 467 -17.38 -18.34 8.61
CA LEU A 467 -16.06 -18.02 9.14
C LEU A 467 -15.74 -18.81 10.43
N GLN A 468 -16.71 -19.03 11.31
CA GLN A 468 -16.55 -19.90 12.49
C GLN A 468 -16.23 -21.34 12.09
N LEU A 469 -17.01 -21.92 11.17
CA LEU A 469 -16.79 -23.29 10.69
C LEU A 469 -15.42 -23.45 10.01
N TYR A 470 -14.98 -22.44 9.27
CA TYR A 470 -13.64 -22.40 8.71
C TYR A 470 -12.57 -22.45 9.81
N ALA A 471 -12.70 -21.58 10.83
CA ALA A 471 -11.77 -21.54 11.96
C ALA A 471 -11.70 -22.89 12.69
N GLU A 472 -12.84 -23.55 12.92
CA GLU A 472 -12.89 -24.90 13.50
C GLU A 472 -12.18 -25.94 12.61
N SER A 473 -12.32 -25.85 11.28
CA SER A 473 -11.71 -26.79 10.33
C SER A 473 -10.19 -26.71 10.25
N ILE A 474 -9.61 -25.55 10.56
CA ILE A 474 -8.16 -25.31 10.55
C ILE A 474 -7.54 -25.25 11.95
N TYR A 475 -8.29 -25.62 12.98
CA TYR A 475 -7.75 -25.67 14.34
C TYR A 475 -6.59 -26.70 14.41
N PRO A 476 -5.40 -26.34 14.92
CA PRO A 476 -4.27 -27.25 14.98
C PRO A 476 -4.60 -28.52 15.79
N ALA A 477 -4.12 -29.68 15.35
CA ALA A 477 -4.29 -30.92 16.11
C ALA A 477 -3.40 -30.87 17.37
N LEU A 478 -4.00 -31.01 18.55
CA LEU A 478 -3.30 -30.91 19.84
C LEU A 478 -2.61 -32.21 20.29
N ASP A 479 -2.91 -33.33 19.62
CA ASP A 479 -2.36 -34.65 19.94
C ASP A 479 -1.57 -35.17 18.73
N TYR A 480 -0.24 -35.22 18.86
CA TYR A 480 0.67 -35.98 17.98
C TYR A 480 1.44 -37.02 18.80
#